data_AF-A0A329YI87-F1
#
_entry.id   AF-A0A329YI87-F1
#
_cell.length_a   1.000
_cell.length_b   1.000
_cell.length_c   1.000
_cell.angle_alpha   90.00
_cell.angle_beta   90.00
_cell.angle_gamma   90.00
#
_symmetry.space_group_name_H-M   'P 1'
#
loop_
_entity.id
_entity.type
_entity.pdbx_description
1 polymer ?
#
loop_
_entity_poly.entity_id
_entity_poly.type
_entity_poly.pdbx_seq_one_letter_code
_entity_poly.pdbx_strand_id
1 'polypeptide(L)'
;MFPTLQILTILIVAVAMALALAHVLELPGKMRLSKEDYLTVQRIYYPGFTIGGASEPLGALLLLLLLFLTPANTLSFWLLAAAFAAMVAMHAVFWLLTQPVNNFWLKDAKLEGMGAGFFSHDPFGGHQMETAVKPDWTMLRDRWEWSHAVRAALGLLAFILLVTEVVL
;
A
#
# COMPACT_ATOMS: atom_id res chain seq x y z
N MET A 1 -26.39 6.29 -10.90
CA MET A 1 -25.05 5.93 -11.40
C MET A 1 -24.22 7.20 -11.47
N PHE A 2 -22.95 7.17 -11.06
CA PHE A 2 -22.05 8.34 -11.03
C PHE A 2 -20.81 8.07 -11.89
N PRO A 3 -20.93 8.05 -13.24
CA PRO A 3 -19.89 7.53 -14.11
C PRO A 3 -18.53 8.23 -13.94
N THR A 4 -18.54 9.56 -13.78
CA THR A 4 -17.33 10.33 -13.54
C THR A 4 -16.63 9.92 -12.24
N LEU A 5 -17.39 9.68 -11.17
CA LEU A 5 -16.84 9.25 -9.89
C LEU A 5 -16.32 7.81 -9.97
N GLN A 6 -17.04 6.91 -10.65
CA GLN A 6 -16.59 5.53 -10.88
C GLN A 6 -15.27 5.50 -11.65
N ILE A 7 -15.16 6.22 -12.77
CA ILE A 7 -13.93 6.31 -13.57
C ILE A 7 -12.78 6.87 -12.74
N LEU A 8 -13.00 7.96 -12.01
CA LEU A 8 -11.97 8.54 -11.14
C LEU A 8 -11.53 7.53 -10.07
N THR A 9 -12.47 6.84 -9.43
CA THR A 9 -12.17 5.84 -8.41
C THR A 9 -11.35 4.68 -8.98
N ILE A 10 -11.72 4.18 -10.17
CA ILE A 10 -10.98 3.14 -10.89
C ILE A 10 -9.53 3.59 -11.14
N LEU A 11 -9.32 4.81 -11.66
CA LEU A 11 -7.98 5.32 -11.95
C LEU A 11 -7.12 5.40 -10.68
N ILE A 12 -7.68 5.91 -9.57
CA ILE A 12 -6.94 6.04 -8.31
C ILE A 12 -6.64 4.67 -7.69
N VAL A 13 -7.62 3.75 -7.64
CA VAL A 13 -7.42 2.39 -7.12
C VAL A 13 -6.42 1.61 -7.99
N ALA A 14 -6.44 1.81 -9.31
CA ALA A 14 -5.47 1.20 -10.23
C ALA A 14 -4.04 1.67 -9.93
N VAL A 15 -3.82 2.96 -9.66
CA VAL A 15 -2.50 3.48 -9.27
C VAL A 15 -2.04 2.86 -7.96
N ALA A 16 -2.90 2.82 -6.93
CA ALA A 16 -2.57 2.20 -5.64
C ALA A 16 -2.16 0.73 -5.80
N MET A 17 -2.98 -0.05 -6.52
CA MET A 17 -2.69 -1.45 -6.85
C MET A 17 -1.36 -1.59 -7.62
N ALA A 18 -1.14 -0.75 -8.65
CA ALA A 18 0.04 -0.84 -9.51
C ALA A 18 1.34 -0.61 -8.75
N LEU A 19 1.36 0.32 -7.79
CA LEU A 19 2.53 0.56 -6.95
C LEU A 19 2.90 -0.67 -6.11
N ALA A 20 1.91 -1.33 -5.50
CA ALA A 20 2.15 -2.57 -4.75
C ALA A 20 2.53 -3.73 -5.67
N LEU A 21 1.87 -3.86 -6.82
CA LEU A 21 2.16 -4.90 -7.81
C LEU A 21 3.58 -4.77 -8.40
N ALA A 22 4.05 -3.54 -8.65
CA ALA A 22 5.41 -3.28 -9.13
C ALA A 22 6.45 -3.90 -8.20
N HIS A 23 6.29 -3.74 -6.89
CA HIS A 23 7.20 -4.36 -5.91
C HIS A 23 7.23 -5.88 -6.00
N VAL A 24 6.08 -6.53 -6.20
CA VAL A 24 5.98 -8.00 -6.37
C VAL A 24 6.69 -8.45 -7.65
N LEU A 25 6.52 -7.71 -8.74
CA LEU A 25 7.13 -8.04 -10.03
C LEU A 25 8.66 -7.90 -10.00
N GLU A 26 9.19 -7.03 -9.15
CA GLU A 26 10.63 -6.87 -8.93
C GLU A 26 11.24 -7.96 -8.04
N LEU A 27 10.42 -8.67 -7.26
CA LEU A 27 10.87 -9.63 -6.24
C LEU A 27 11.85 -10.69 -6.77
N PRO A 28 11.62 -11.35 -7.93
CA PRO A 28 12.58 -12.33 -8.43
C PRO A 28 13.97 -11.73 -8.66
N GLY A 29 14.05 -10.48 -9.13
CA GLY A 29 15.30 -9.75 -9.32
C GLY A 29 15.97 -9.44 -7.99
N LYS A 30 15.21 -8.91 -7.03
CA LYS A 30 15.71 -8.52 -5.72
C LYS A 30 16.22 -9.68 -4.88
N MET A 31 15.61 -10.87 -4.99
CA MET A 31 16.05 -12.06 -4.26
C MET A 31 17.44 -12.55 -4.67
N ARG A 32 17.99 -12.07 -5.80
CA ARG A 32 19.33 -12.38 -6.28
C ARG A 32 20.39 -11.35 -5.88
N LEU A 33 20.00 -10.26 -5.21
CA LEU A 33 20.90 -9.18 -4.85
C LEU A 33 21.65 -9.48 -3.56
N SER A 34 22.85 -8.91 -3.45
CA SER A 34 23.52 -8.76 -2.16
C SER A 34 22.70 -7.86 -1.24
N LYS A 35 23.00 -7.88 0.06
CA LYS A 35 22.36 -6.98 1.03
C LYS A 35 22.59 -5.52 0.65
N GLU A 36 23.83 -5.17 0.29
CA GLU A 36 24.23 -3.82 -0.08
C GLU A 36 23.48 -3.34 -1.33
N ASP A 37 23.39 -4.19 -2.35
CA ASP A 37 22.67 -3.86 -3.59
C ASP A 37 21.17 -3.72 -3.35
N TYR A 38 20.58 -4.61 -2.54
CA TYR A 38 19.16 -4.54 -2.19
C TYR A 38 18.85 -3.19 -1.51
N LEU A 39 19.61 -2.81 -0.48
CA LEU A 39 19.41 -1.55 0.24
C LEU A 39 19.68 -0.32 -0.65
N THR A 40 20.55 -0.44 -1.64
CA THR A 40 20.82 0.62 -2.62
C THR A 40 19.62 0.82 -3.55
N VAL A 41 19.09 -0.26 -4.13
CA VAL A 41 17.93 -0.21 -5.03
C VAL A 41 16.68 0.32 -4.30
N GLN A 42 16.48 -0.01 -3.02
CA GLN A 42 15.35 0.50 -2.24
C GLN A 42 15.22 2.03 -2.20
N ARG A 43 16.33 2.76 -2.36
CA ARG A 43 16.32 4.23 -2.35
C ARG A 43 15.61 4.85 -3.54
N ILE A 44 15.49 4.14 -4.67
CA ILE A 44 14.88 4.66 -5.90
C ILE A 44 13.37 4.88 -5.75
N TYR A 45 12.72 4.22 -4.79
CA TYR A 45 11.29 4.39 -4.54
C TYR A 45 10.96 5.79 -3.98
N TYR A 46 11.92 6.44 -3.32
CA TYR A 46 11.74 7.80 -2.83
C TYR A 46 12.07 8.84 -3.92
N PRO A 47 11.28 9.93 -4.06
CA PRO A 47 10.02 10.21 -3.37
C PRO A 47 8.79 9.70 -4.13
N GLY A 48 8.96 9.17 -5.34
CA GLY A 48 7.86 8.88 -6.27
C GLY A 48 6.79 7.94 -5.69
N PHE A 49 7.20 6.85 -5.04
CA PHE A 49 6.27 5.90 -4.40
C PHE A 49 5.64 6.47 -3.13
N THR A 50 6.31 7.40 -2.45
CA THR A 50 5.72 8.12 -1.30
C THR A 50 4.60 9.06 -1.77
N ILE A 51 4.84 9.82 -2.84
CA ILE A 51 3.83 10.71 -3.44
C ILE A 51 2.69 9.89 -4.03
N GLY A 52 3.02 8.87 -4.83
CA GLY A 52 2.05 7.96 -5.43
C GLY A 52 1.24 7.17 -4.40
N GLY A 53 1.83 6.87 -3.23
CA GLY A 53 1.17 6.20 -2.11
C GLY A 53 -0.06 6.94 -1.57
N ALA A 54 -0.20 8.24 -1.83
CA ALA A 54 -1.42 9.00 -1.51
C ALA A 54 -2.66 8.47 -2.25
N SER A 55 -2.48 7.72 -3.34
CA SER A 55 -3.57 7.04 -4.05
C SER A 55 -4.30 6.00 -3.19
N GLU A 56 -3.64 5.37 -2.21
CA GLU A 56 -4.30 4.39 -1.32
C GLU A 56 -5.41 5.02 -0.47
N PRO A 57 -5.13 6.01 0.41
CA PRO A 57 -6.17 6.64 1.23
C PRO A 57 -7.19 7.38 0.36
N LEU A 58 -6.77 8.00 -0.74
CA LEU A 58 -7.70 8.67 -1.65
C LEU A 58 -8.67 7.66 -2.31
N GLY A 59 -8.16 6.52 -2.76
CA GLY A 59 -8.98 5.45 -3.35
C GLY A 59 -9.98 4.88 -2.35
N ALA A 60 -9.57 4.69 -1.10
CA ALA A 60 -10.47 4.27 -0.03
C ALA A 60 -11.59 5.30 0.24
N LEU A 61 -11.27 6.59 0.27
CA LEU A 61 -12.26 7.67 0.46
C LEU A 61 -13.26 7.75 -0.71
N LEU A 62 -12.79 7.59 -1.95
CA LEU A 62 -13.65 7.59 -3.13
C LEU A 62 -14.58 6.36 -3.17
N LEU A 63 -14.07 5.18 -2.79
CA LEU A 63 -14.89 3.97 -2.62
C LEU A 63 -15.94 4.14 -1.52
N LEU A 64 -15.57 4.76 -0.39
CA LEU A 64 -16.52 5.06 0.68
C LEU A 64 -17.64 6.00 0.21
N LEU A 65 -17.29 7.01 -0.58
CA LEU A 65 -18.27 7.92 -1.18
C LEU A 65 -19.21 7.17 -2.14
N LEU A 66 -18.68 6.32 -3.04
CA LEU A 66 -19.49 5.48 -3.92
C LEU A 66 -20.42 4.55 -3.13
N LEU A 67 -19.90 3.91 -2.08
CA LEU A 67 -20.66 3.03 -1.20
C LEU A 67 -21.82 3.78 -0.53
N PHE A 68 -21.57 4.99 0.00
CA PHE A 68 -22.59 5.83 0.64
C PHE A 68 -23.70 6.26 -0.34
N LEU A 69 -23.35 6.48 -1.61
CA LEU A 69 -24.29 6.89 -2.66
C LEU A 69 -25.04 5.71 -3.30
N THR A 70 -24.72 4.46 -2.93
CA THR A 70 -25.29 3.26 -3.53
C THR A 70 -26.31 2.61 -2.59
N PRO A 71 -27.53 2.27 -3.05
CA PRO A 71 -28.55 1.66 -2.19
C PRO A 71 -28.13 0.26 -1.69
N ALA A 72 -28.28 0.02 -0.38
CA ALA A 72 -27.83 -1.21 0.29
C ALA A 72 -28.52 -2.50 -0.19
N ASN A 73 -29.67 -2.39 -0.85
CA ASN A 73 -30.42 -3.52 -1.39
C ASN A 73 -29.95 -3.93 -2.81
N THR A 74 -28.80 -3.42 -3.28
CA THR A 74 -28.25 -3.72 -4.61
C THR A 74 -27.00 -4.57 -4.52
N LEU A 75 -26.71 -5.35 -5.58
CA LEU A 75 -25.45 -6.09 -5.68
C LEU A 75 -24.24 -5.14 -5.75
N SER A 76 -24.39 -4.00 -6.44
CA SER A 76 -23.38 -2.95 -6.54
C SER A 76 -22.90 -2.47 -5.16
N PHE A 77 -23.82 -2.30 -4.20
CA PHE A 77 -23.45 -1.93 -2.84
C PHE A 77 -22.50 -2.94 -2.19
N TRP A 78 -22.79 -4.23 -2.29
CA TRP A 78 -21.98 -5.27 -1.67
C TRP A 78 -20.62 -5.44 -2.36
N LEU A 79 -20.55 -5.23 -3.69
CA LEU A 79 -19.28 -5.20 -4.42
C LEU A 79 -18.42 -4.00 -3.99
N LEU A 80 -19.00 -2.79 -3.89
CA LEU A 80 -18.30 -1.61 -3.39
C LEU A 80 -17.87 -1.76 -1.93
N ALA A 81 -18.69 -2.39 -1.08
CA ALA A 81 -18.36 -2.64 0.31
C ALA A 81 -17.16 -3.59 0.44
N ALA A 82 -17.13 -4.66 -0.35
CA ALA A 82 -16.01 -5.59 -0.39
C ALA A 82 -14.74 -4.93 -0.97
N ALA A 83 -14.86 -4.12 -2.02
CA ALA A 83 -13.75 -3.36 -2.59
C ALA A 83 -13.17 -2.36 -1.57
N PHE A 84 -14.04 -1.63 -0.86
CA PHE A 84 -13.65 -0.71 0.22
C PHE A 84 -12.93 -1.44 1.34
N ALA A 85 -13.47 -2.57 1.82
CA ALA A 85 -12.84 -3.39 2.86
C ALA A 85 -11.45 -3.88 2.43
N ALA A 86 -11.28 -4.31 1.17
CA ALA A 86 -9.99 -4.72 0.63
C ALA A 86 -8.98 -3.55 0.59
N MET A 87 -9.40 -2.34 0.20
CA MET A 87 -8.54 -1.14 0.24
C MET A 87 -8.15 -0.74 1.68
N VAL A 88 -9.08 -0.81 2.63
CA VAL A 88 -8.77 -0.55 4.04
C VAL A 88 -7.78 -1.58 4.58
N ALA A 89 -7.96 -2.86 4.25
CA ALA A 89 -7.02 -3.91 4.62
C ALA A 89 -5.64 -3.70 3.99
N MET A 90 -5.57 -3.32 2.71
CA MET A 90 -4.32 -2.96 2.03
C MET A 90 -3.59 -1.85 2.77
N HIS A 91 -4.31 -0.79 3.13
CA HIS A 91 -3.74 0.34 3.86
C HIS A 91 -3.30 -0.05 5.28
N ALA A 92 -4.06 -0.89 5.98
CA ALA A 92 -3.68 -1.41 7.29
C ALA A 92 -2.39 -2.26 7.21
N VAL A 93 -2.21 -3.07 6.17
CA VAL A 93 -0.98 -3.85 5.95
C VAL A 93 0.24 -2.94 5.80
N PHE A 94 0.10 -1.78 5.12
CA PHE A 94 1.19 -0.80 5.07
C PHE A 94 1.62 -0.39 6.47
N TRP A 95 0.69 0.09 7.30
CA TRP A 95 1.01 0.60 8.63
C TRP A 95 1.51 -0.49 9.59
N LEU A 96 0.96 -1.70 9.52
CA LEU A 96 1.31 -2.77 10.46
C LEU A 96 2.56 -3.56 10.06
N LEU A 97 2.83 -3.69 8.76
CA LEU A 97 3.89 -4.58 8.26
C LEU A 97 4.99 -3.84 7.49
N THR A 98 4.66 -2.93 6.58
CA THR A 98 5.64 -2.21 5.74
C THR A 98 6.32 -1.08 6.52
N GLN A 99 5.54 -0.22 7.17
CA GLN A 99 6.04 0.98 7.83
C GLN A 99 7.06 0.70 8.94
N PRO A 100 6.90 -0.33 9.80
CA PRO A 100 7.91 -0.64 10.81
C PRO A 100 9.28 -0.97 10.21
N VAL A 101 9.32 -1.59 9.03
CA VAL A 101 10.57 -1.89 8.31
C VAL A 101 11.13 -0.62 7.65
N ASN A 102 10.28 0.20 7.03
CA ASN A 102 10.69 1.51 6.50
C ASN A 102 11.33 2.36 7.60
N ASN A 103 10.69 2.46 8.76
CA ASN A 103 11.19 3.21 9.90
C ASN A 103 12.53 2.69 10.38
N PHE A 104 12.77 1.38 10.31
CA PHE A 104 14.07 0.79 10.62
C PHE A 104 15.15 1.14 9.59
N TRP A 105 14.85 1.05 8.29
CA TRP A 105 15.82 1.37 7.23
C TRP A 105 16.12 2.87 7.11
N LEU A 106 15.15 3.72 7.45
CA LEU A 106 15.26 5.17 7.35
C LEU A 106 15.89 5.83 8.59
N LYS A 107 16.18 5.08 9.67
CA LYS A 107 16.82 5.63 10.89
C LYS A 107 18.09 6.42 10.59
N ASP A 108 18.87 5.95 9.63
CA ASP A 108 20.16 6.55 9.24
C ASP A 108 20.07 7.38 7.94
N ALA A 109 18.89 7.43 7.30
CA ALA A 109 18.68 8.21 6.09
C ALA A 109 18.32 9.66 6.46
N LYS A 110 19.14 10.62 6.03
CA LYS A 110 18.78 12.05 6.09
C LYS A 110 17.64 12.33 5.13
N LEU A 111 16.41 12.10 5.56
CA LEU A 111 15.22 12.47 4.81
C LEU A 111 14.96 13.96 4.99
N GLU A 112 15.09 14.73 3.90
CA GLU A 112 14.69 16.13 3.85
C GLU A 112 13.31 16.27 3.18
N GLY A 113 12.44 17.15 3.70
CA GLY A 113 11.14 17.50 3.10
C GLY A 113 9.91 16.72 3.64
N MET A 114 8.78 16.80 2.93
CA MET A 114 7.46 16.28 3.38
C MET A 114 7.45 14.78 3.71
N GLY A 115 8.33 13.98 3.10
CA GLY A 115 8.45 12.55 3.39
C GLY A 115 8.95 12.23 4.81
N ALA A 116 9.74 13.12 5.42
CA ALA A 116 10.30 12.91 6.76
C ALA A 116 9.22 12.86 7.87
N GLY A 117 8.15 13.65 7.71
CA GLY A 117 7.00 13.63 8.63
C GLY A 117 6.15 12.37 8.50
N PHE A 118 6.01 11.83 7.28
CA PHE A 118 5.24 10.62 7.03
C PHE A 118 5.89 9.37 7.61
N PHE A 119 7.23 9.23 7.46
CA PHE A 119 7.96 8.09 8.01
C PHE A 119 8.24 8.19 9.52
N SER A 120 8.22 9.39 10.11
CA SER A 120 8.33 9.53 11.57
C SER A 120 7.01 9.27 12.31
N HIS A 121 5.89 9.24 11.60
CA HIS A 121 4.58 8.92 12.19
C HIS A 121 4.36 7.40 12.22
N ASP A 122 4.09 6.87 13.41
CA ASP A 122 3.57 5.52 13.61
C ASP A 122 2.29 5.63 14.45
N PRO A 123 1.10 5.58 13.82
CA PRO A 123 -0.18 5.76 14.49
C PRO A 123 -0.52 4.59 15.44
N PHE A 124 0.17 3.46 15.32
CA PHE A 124 -0.05 2.28 16.16
C PHE A 124 1.04 2.09 17.21
N GLY A 125 1.98 3.04 17.33
CA GLY A 125 2.98 3.05 18.39
C GLY A 125 3.83 1.79 18.43
N GLY A 126 4.18 1.26 17.25
CA GLY A 126 5.11 0.15 17.11
C GLY A 126 6.35 0.46 17.93
N HIS A 127 6.46 -0.21 19.08
CA HIS A 127 7.59 -0.07 19.98
C HIS A 127 8.85 -0.10 19.12
N GLN A 128 9.69 0.94 19.23
CA GLN A 128 11.08 0.81 18.85
C GLN A 128 11.52 -0.51 19.47
N MET A 129 11.79 -1.53 18.67
CA MET A 129 12.40 -2.74 19.17
C MET A 129 13.78 -2.32 19.66
N GLU A 130 13.87 -1.89 20.93
CA GLU A 130 15.07 -1.91 21.75
C GLU A 130 15.38 -3.38 22.09
N THR A 131 15.43 -4.23 21.08
CA THR A 131 16.09 -5.51 21.23
C THR A 131 17.58 -5.22 21.04
N ALA A 132 18.39 -5.51 22.06
CA ALA A 132 19.86 -5.40 21.99
C ALA A 132 20.49 -6.18 20.81
N VAL A 133 19.70 -7.06 20.18
CA VAL A 133 20.04 -7.81 18.97
C VAL A 133 19.53 -7.07 17.74
N LYS A 134 20.44 -6.70 16.84
CA LYS A 134 20.08 -6.17 15.51
C LYS A 134 19.29 -7.23 14.74
N PRO A 135 18.09 -6.93 14.23
CA PRO A 135 17.32 -7.89 13.46
C PRO A 135 18.09 -8.35 12.21
N ASP A 136 17.98 -9.63 11.85
CA ASP A 136 18.55 -10.16 10.61
C ASP A 136 17.96 -9.39 9.42
N TRP A 137 18.83 -8.96 8.51
CA TRP A 137 18.44 -8.20 7.34
C TRP A 137 17.53 -9.00 6.42
N THR A 138 17.69 -10.33 6.36
CA THR A 138 16.84 -11.20 5.54
C THR A 138 15.40 -11.22 6.09
N MET A 139 15.23 -11.29 7.41
CA MET A 139 13.93 -11.20 8.06
C MET A 139 13.23 -9.87 7.76
N LEU A 140 13.97 -8.75 7.79
CA LEU A 140 13.41 -7.44 7.46
C LEU A 140 13.03 -7.33 5.97
N ARG A 141 13.90 -7.81 5.07
CA ARG A 141 13.62 -7.92 3.63
C ARG A 141 12.34 -8.72 3.42
N ASP A 142 12.28 -9.93 3.95
CA ASP A 142 11.18 -10.87 3.70
C ASP A 142 9.87 -10.31 4.22
N ARG A 143 9.86 -9.68 5.41
CA ARG A 143 8.69 -8.98 5.94
C ARG A 143 8.22 -7.86 5.00
N TRP A 144 9.16 -7.05 4.50
CA TRP A 144 8.85 -5.93 3.62
C TRP A 144 8.35 -6.40 2.26
N GLU A 145 8.96 -7.42 1.67
CA GLU A 145 8.54 -7.96 0.37
C GLU A 145 7.19 -8.68 0.46
N TRP A 146 6.97 -9.48 1.52
CA TRP A 146 5.68 -10.14 1.75
C TRP A 146 4.54 -9.16 2.00
N SER A 147 4.80 -8.06 2.73
CA SER A 147 3.74 -7.06 2.94
C SER A 147 3.32 -6.39 1.64
N HIS A 148 4.23 -6.17 0.69
CA HIS A 148 3.88 -5.70 -0.65
C HIS A 148 3.12 -6.74 -1.46
N ALA A 149 3.47 -8.03 -1.35
CA ALA A 149 2.71 -9.10 -1.99
C ALA A 149 1.26 -9.17 -1.50
N VAL A 150 1.04 -9.09 -0.19
CA VAL A 150 -0.30 -9.04 0.40
C VAL A 150 -1.06 -7.79 -0.07
N ARG A 151 -0.40 -6.62 -0.07
CA ARG A 151 -0.99 -5.37 -0.57
C ARG A 151 -1.38 -5.43 -2.03
N ALA A 152 -0.54 -6.03 -2.88
CA ALA A 152 -0.84 -6.21 -4.30
C ALA A 152 -2.07 -7.10 -4.52
N ALA A 153 -2.19 -8.19 -3.76
CA ALA A 153 -3.35 -9.08 -3.83
C ALA A 153 -4.64 -8.37 -3.39
N LEU A 154 -4.59 -7.61 -2.28
CA LEU A 154 -5.72 -6.84 -1.78
C LEU A 154 -6.13 -5.71 -2.74
N GLY A 155 -5.17 -4.97 -3.29
CA GLY A 155 -5.41 -3.93 -4.28
C GLY A 155 -6.00 -4.49 -5.58
N LEU A 156 -5.51 -5.64 -6.05
CA LEU A 156 -6.04 -6.32 -7.23
C LEU A 156 -7.48 -6.80 -7.01
N LEU A 157 -7.76 -7.37 -5.83
CA LEU A 157 -9.12 -7.75 -5.44
C LEU A 157 -10.05 -6.53 -5.43
N ALA A 158 -9.64 -5.42 -4.81
CA ALA A 158 -10.43 -4.19 -4.79
C ALA A 158 -10.70 -3.66 -6.21
N PHE A 159 -9.68 -3.66 -7.07
CA PHE A 159 -9.80 -3.25 -8.46
C PHE A 159 -10.79 -4.13 -9.26
N ILE A 160 -10.68 -5.45 -9.15
CA ILE A 160 -11.58 -6.40 -9.85
C ILE A 160 -13.03 -6.19 -9.39
N LEU A 161 -13.26 -6.07 -8.08
CA LEU A 161 -14.60 -5.85 -7.53
C LEU A 161 -15.22 -4.54 -8.01
N LEU A 162 -14.43 -3.45 -7.99
CA LEU A 162 -14.86 -2.14 -8.48
C LEU A 162 -15.17 -2.16 -9.99
N VAL A 163 -14.30 -2.75 -10.81
CA VAL A 163 -14.55 -2.85 -12.25
C VAL A 163 -15.78 -3.70 -12.52
N THR A 164 -15.96 -4.80 -11.78
CA THR A 164 -17.14 -5.67 -11.90
C THR A 164 -18.42 -4.91 -11.58
N GLU A 165 -18.41 -4.07 -10.54
CA GLU A 165 -19.56 -3.23 -10.19
C GLU A 165 -19.98 -2.29 -11.33
N VAL A 166 -19.02 -1.69 -12.03
CA VAL A 166 -19.30 -0.74 -13.10
C VAL A 166 -19.98 -1.39 -14.32
N VAL A 167 -19.79 -2.70 -14.52
CA VAL A 167 -20.38 -3.43 -15.67
C VAL A 167 -21.76 -4.03 -15.37
N LEU A 168 -22.24 -3.96 -14.13
CA LEU A 168 -23.56 -4.46 -13.70
C LEU A 168 -24.63 -3.36 -13.77
#